data_AF-A0A9P3F590-F1
#
_entry.id   AF-A0A9P3F590-F1
#
_cell.length_a   1.000
_cell.length_b   1.000
_cell.length_c   1.000
_cell.angle_alpha   90.00
_cell.angle_beta   90.00
_cell.angle_gamma   90.00
#
_symmetry.space_group_name_H-M   'P 1'
#
loop_
_entity.id
_entity.type
_entity.pdbx_description
1 polymer ?
#
loop_
_entity_poly.entity_id
_entity_poly.type
_entity_poly.pdbx_seq_one_letter_code
_entity_poly.pdbx_strand_id
1 'polypeptide(L)'
;MQRSPARLFEITGKISVDDVVARSGPGWKGGINAAVPKLRAKYPRAATALFNGSQAHKSVKDPSDPKQCVTLSMFSEKGTRIGSAHIHEDGTFKDFPSRAGRTGIQDTAKADSKSSPSESVSKT
;
A
#
# COMPACT_ATOMS: atom_id res chain seq x y z
N MET A 1 27.65 -10.49 3.04
CA MET A 1 26.35 -10.41 2.33
C MET A 1 26.18 -8.99 1.81
N GLN A 2 26.34 -8.77 0.51
CA GLN A 2 26.10 -7.44 -0.08
C GLN A 2 24.59 -7.18 -0.06
N ARG A 3 24.14 -6.16 0.68
CA ARG A 3 22.79 -5.62 0.53
C ARG A 3 22.77 -4.87 -0.80
N SER A 4 22.21 -5.46 -1.84
CA SER A 4 21.87 -4.71 -3.04
C SER A 4 21.02 -3.50 -2.61
N PRO A 5 21.29 -2.28 -3.11
CA PRO A 5 20.44 -1.15 -2.81
C PRO A 5 19.01 -1.53 -3.20
N ALA A 6 18.06 -1.35 -2.27
CA ALA A 6 16.66 -1.66 -2.53
C ALA A 6 16.24 -0.90 -3.79
N ARG A 7 15.95 -1.62 -4.87
CA ARG A 7 15.41 -0.99 -6.08
C ARG A 7 14.08 -0.39 -5.70
N LEU A 8 13.96 0.93 -5.86
CA LEU A 8 12.69 1.62 -5.66
C LEU A 8 11.73 1.10 -6.73
N PHE A 9 10.59 0.54 -6.33
CA PHE A 9 9.62 0.11 -7.33
C PHE A 9 9.14 1.29 -8.17
N GLU A 10 8.94 1.06 -9.45
CA GLU A 10 8.35 2.05 -10.36
C GLU A 10 6.83 1.92 -10.34
N ILE A 11 6.11 3.05 -10.32
CA ILE A 11 4.66 3.02 -10.56
C ILE A 11 4.48 2.90 -12.05
N THR A 12 4.00 1.75 -12.48
CA THR A 12 3.74 1.42 -13.88
C THR A 12 2.24 1.26 -14.11
N GLY A 13 1.84 1.00 -15.36
CA GLY A 13 0.44 0.80 -15.72
C GLY A 13 -0.24 2.04 -16.29
N LYS A 14 -1.56 1.94 -16.46
CA LYS A 14 -2.38 2.93 -17.19
C LYS A 14 -2.77 4.15 -16.35
N ILE A 15 -2.64 4.05 -15.02
CA ILE A 15 -3.09 5.08 -14.08
C ILE A 15 -1.85 5.67 -13.42
N SER A 16 -1.66 6.97 -13.61
CA SER A 16 -0.62 7.77 -13.00
C SER A 16 -1.08 8.40 -11.68
N VAL A 17 -0.15 9.03 -10.96
CA VAL A 17 -0.49 9.86 -9.79
C VAL A 17 -1.37 11.04 -10.20
N ASP A 18 -1.12 11.64 -11.37
CA ASP A 18 -1.89 12.79 -11.83
C ASP A 18 -3.33 12.40 -12.22
N ASP A 19 -3.56 11.16 -12.70
CA ASP A 19 -4.92 10.64 -12.92
C ASP A 19 -5.68 10.48 -11.60
N VAL A 20 -4.99 10.08 -10.52
CA VAL A 20 -5.59 10.00 -9.19
C VAL A 20 -5.97 11.39 -8.70
N VAL A 21 -5.05 12.35 -8.85
CA VAL A 21 -5.27 13.75 -8.47
C VAL A 21 -6.46 14.35 -9.24
N ALA A 22 -6.52 14.12 -10.55
CA ALA A 22 -7.59 14.63 -11.41
C ALA A 22 -8.99 14.15 -10.99
N ARG A 23 -9.10 12.95 -10.40
CA ARG A 23 -10.39 12.37 -10.00
C ARG A 23 -10.71 12.47 -8.51
N SER A 24 -9.70 12.61 -7.67
CA SER A 24 -9.86 12.48 -6.21
C SER A 24 -9.46 13.75 -5.46
N GLY A 25 -8.80 14.70 -6.13
CA GLY A 25 -8.41 16.00 -5.57
C GLY A 25 -6.90 16.17 -5.38
N PRO A 26 -6.43 17.42 -5.25
CA PRO A 26 -5.00 17.76 -5.22
C PRO A 26 -4.24 17.21 -4.00
N GLY A 27 -4.90 17.01 -2.86
CA GLY A 27 -4.24 16.50 -1.64
C GLY A 27 -3.67 15.10 -1.81
N TRP A 28 -4.22 14.30 -2.74
CA TRP A 28 -3.78 12.94 -3.01
C TRP A 28 -2.32 12.84 -3.47
N LYS A 29 -1.80 13.86 -4.16
CA LYS A 29 -0.39 13.89 -4.56
C LYS A 29 0.53 13.86 -3.34
N GLY A 30 0.19 14.64 -2.31
CA GLY A 30 0.92 14.68 -1.04
C GLY A 30 0.89 13.34 -0.31
N GLY A 31 -0.31 12.77 -0.16
CA GLY A 31 -0.49 11.47 0.49
C GLY A 31 0.27 10.33 -0.20
N ILE A 32 0.18 10.24 -1.52
CA ILE A 32 0.91 9.23 -2.31
C ILE A 32 2.42 9.43 -2.18
N ASN A 33 2.91 10.66 -2.30
CA ASN A 33 4.34 10.97 -2.16
C ASN A 33 4.88 10.67 -0.76
N ALA A 34 4.05 10.75 0.28
CA ALA A 34 4.42 10.38 1.65
C ALA A 34 4.38 8.86 1.90
N ALA A 35 3.42 8.14 1.29
CA ALA A 35 3.23 6.71 1.50
C ALA A 35 4.19 5.84 0.67
N VAL A 36 4.43 6.18 -0.60
CA VAL A 36 5.22 5.36 -1.53
C VAL A 36 6.64 5.08 -1.04
N PRO A 37 7.42 6.05 -0.49
CA PRO A 37 8.74 5.77 0.05
C PRO A 37 8.72 4.74 1.21
N LYS A 38 7.71 4.83 2.09
CA LYS A 38 7.54 3.89 3.21
C LYS A 38 7.20 2.49 2.71
N LEU A 39 6.35 2.39 1.69
CA LEU A 39 6.05 1.12 1.01
C LEU A 39 7.29 0.51 0.33
N ARG A 40 8.11 1.33 -0.32
CA ARG A 40 9.38 0.88 -0.93
C ARG A 40 10.34 0.30 0.11
N ALA A 41 10.46 0.93 1.27
CA ALA A 41 11.29 0.43 2.37
C ALA A 41 10.75 -0.90 2.93
N LYS A 42 9.42 -1.00 3.11
CA LYS A 42 8.76 -2.19 3.67
C LYS A 42 8.78 -3.38 2.71
N TYR A 43 8.69 -3.13 1.40
CA TYR A 43 8.64 -4.14 0.33
C TYR A 43 9.88 -4.06 -0.59
N PRO A 44 11.08 -4.41 -0.11
CA PRO A 44 12.33 -4.28 -0.90
C PRO A 44 12.39 -5.22 -2.11
N ARG A 45 11.48 -6.21 -2.19
CA ARG A 45 11.33 -7.13 -3.31
C ARG A 45 10.35 -6.63 -4.38
N ALA A 46 9.68 -5.50 -4.14
CA ALA A 46 8.83 -4.87 -5.14
C ALA A 46 9.71 -4.27 -6.23
N ALA A 47 9.39 -4.57 -7.49
CA ALA A 47 10.02 -3.96 -8.66
C ALA A 47 9.06 -2.99 -9.34
N THR A 48 7.77 -3.32 -9.34
CA THR A 48 6.73 -2.48 -9.94
C THR A 48 5.53 -2.35 -9.02
N ALA A 49 4.77 -1.28 -9.20
CA ALA A 49 3.49 -1.07 -8.55
C ALA A 49 2.46 -0.48 -9.51
N LEU A 50 1.20 -0.85 -9.36
CA LEU A 50 0.10 -0.44 -10.23
C LEU A 50 -1.06 0.10 -9.37
N PHE A 51 -1.65 1.22 -9.76
CA PHE A 51 -2.94 1.62 -9.19
C PHE A 51 -4.06 0.75 -9.76
N ASN A 52 -4.94 0.25 -8.89
CA ASN A 52 -6.11 -0.55 -9.30
C ASN A 52 -7.32 0.32 -9.69
N GLY A 53 -7.17 1.64 -9.64
CA GLY A 53 -8.21 2.62 -9.91
C GLY A 53 -7.70 4.03 -9.61
N SER A 54 -8.23 5.02 -10.31
CA SER A 54 -7.84 6.42 -10.16
C SER A 54 -8.74 7.18 -9.18
N GLN A 55 -9.90 6.63 -8.82
CA GLN A 55 -10.84 7.28 -7.92
C GLN A 55 -10.71 6.73 -6.49
N ALA A 56 -10.53 7.64 -5.54
CA ALA A 56 -10.59 7.34 -4.12
C ALA A 56 -11.97 6.81 -3.73
N HIS A 57 -11.99 5.79 -2.88
CA HIS A 57 -13.22 5.13 -2.46
C HIS A 57 -13.07 4.53 -1.06
N LYS A 58 -14.21 4.24 -0.41
CA LYS A 58 -14.21 3.48 0.84
C LYS A 58 -13.80 2.04 0.58
N SER A 59 -12.97 1.50 1.46
CA SER A 59 -12.53 0.12 1.30
C SER A 59 -13.65 -0.87 1.61
N VAL A 60 -13.97 -1.75 0.65
CA VAL A 60 -14.87 -2.90 0.89
C VAL A 60 -14.17 -3.95 1.76
N LYS A 61 -12.85 -4.05 1.65
CA LYS A 61 -12.04 -5.04 2.37
C LYS A 61 -11.77 -4.62 3.82
N ASP A 62 -11.85 -3.33 4.12
CA ASP A 62 -11.63 -2.77 5.44
C ASP A 62 -12.70 -1.72 5.76
N PRO A 63 -13.96 -2.15 5.98
CA PRO A 63 -15.09 -1.24 6.13
C PRO A 63 -15.03 -0.40 7.41
N SER A 64 -14.19 -0.80 8.37
CA SER A 64 -13.93 -0.04 9.60
C SER A 64 -12.99 1.13 9.40
N ASP A 65 -12.26 1.20 8.28
CA ASP A 65 -11.44 2.37 7.95
C ASP A 65 -12.36 3.49 7.44
N PRO A 66 -12.49 4.61 8.17
CA PRO A 66 -13.37 5.70 7.75
C PRO A 66 -12.80 6.47 6.55
N LYS A 67 -11.52 6.30 6.24
CA LYS A 67 -10.83 7.09 5.21
C LYS A 67 -11.09 6.54 3.82
N GLN A 68 -11.14 7.44 2.84
CA GLN A 68 -11.08 7.04 1.44
C GLN A 68 -9.67 6.57 1.11
N CYS A 69 -9.58 5.58 0.23
CA CYS A 69 -8.31 5.00 -0.18
C CYS A 69 -8.18 4.88 -1.70
N VAL A 70 -6.94 4.89 -2.17
CA VAL A 70 -6.57 4.35 -3.48
C VAL A 70 -5.73 3.10 -3.29
N THR A 71 -5.98 2.09 -4.10
CA THR A 71 -5.29 0.80 -3.99
C THR A 71 -4.07 0.77 -4.91
N LEU A 72 -2.89 0.57 -4.32
CA LEU A 72 -1.64 0.33 -5.02
C LEU A 72 -1.23 -1.14 -4.86
N SER A 73 -1.21 -1.91 -5.95
CA SER A 73 -0.72 -3.29 -5.97
C SER A 73 0.78 -3.34 -6.26
N MET A 74 1.53 -4.12 -5.50
CA MET A 74 2.99 -4.22 -5.64
C MET A 74 3.39 -5.62 -6.15
N PHE A 75 4.33 -5.66 -7.08
CA PHE A 75 4.76 -6.87 -7.78
C PHE A 75 6.28 -7.03 -7.73
N SER A 76 6.74 -8.28 -7.68
CA SER A 76 8.16 -8.60 -7.82
C SER A 76 8.64 -8.47 -9.26
N GLU A 77 9.96 -8.55 -9.50
CA GLU A 77 10.55 -8.57 -10.85
C GLU A 77 9.95 -9.68 -11.75
N LYS A 78 9.47 -10.77 -11.16
CA LYS A 78 8.82 -11.88 -11.87
C LYS A 78 7.32 -11.65 -12.13
N GLY A 79 6.80 -10.45 -11.86
CA GLY A 79 5.38 -10.12 -11.98
C GLY A 79 4.48 -10.76 -10.92
N THR A 80 5.05 -11.37 -9.88
CA THR A 80 4.25 -11.97 -8.79
C THR A 80 3.76 -10.87 -7.85
N ARG A 81 2.45 -10.80 -7.59
CA ARG A 81 1.92 -9.85 -6.59
C ARG A 81 2.43 -10.20 -5.20
N ILE A 82 3.19 -9.29 -4.61
CA ILE A 82 3.72 -9.45 -3.25
C ILE A 82 2.87 -8.73 -2.21
N GLY A 83 2.04 -7.77 -2.61
CA GLY A 83 1.11 -7.13 -1.69
C GLY A 83 0.26 -6.07 -2.37
N SER A 84 -0.50 -5.36 -1.56
CA SER A 84 -1.14 -4.11 -1.95
C SER A 84 -1.27 -3.19 -0.75
N ALA A 85 -1.39 -1.90 -1.00
CA ALA A 85 -1.64 -0.91 0.02
C ALA A 85 -2.88 -0.08 -0.33
N HIS A 86 -3.70 0.20 0.67
CA HIS A 86 -4.69 1.27 0.64
C HIS A 86 -3.98 2.52 1.15
N ILE A 87 -3.74 3.47 0.25
CA ILE A 87 -3.11 4.76 0.57
C ILE A 87 -4.23 5.77 0.81
N HIS A 88 -4.07 6.61 1.82
CA HIS A 88 -5.00 7.70 2.14
C HIS A 88 -4.40 9.06 1.73
N GLU A 89 -5.26 10.06 1.60
CA GLU A 89 -4.87 11.43 1.24
C GLU A 89 -3.86 12.05 2.21
N ASP A 90 -3.91 11.69 3.50
CA ASP A 90 -2.99 12.16 4.54
C ASP A 90 -1.63 11.43 4.55
N GLY A 91 -1.43 10.47 3.65
CA GLY A 91 -0.19 9.69 3.54
C GLY A 91 -0.06 8.55 4.54
N THR A 92 -1.09 8.29 5.35
CA THR A 92 -1.24 7.00 6.03
C THR A 92 -1.60 5.92 5.03
N PHE A 93 -1.27 4.67 5.35
CA PHE A 93 -1.65 3.55 4.52
C PHE A 93 -1.85 2.29 5.35
N LYS A 94 -2.68 1.38 4.84
CA LYS A 94 -2.81 0.01 5.34
C LYS A 94 -2.40 -0.95 4.24
N ASP A 95 -1.45 -1.83 4.55
CA ASP A 95 -0.93 -2.80 3.59
C ASP A 95 -1.40 -4.23 3.87
N PHE A 96 -1.50 -4.99 2.79
CA PHE A 96 -2.05 -6.33 2.74
C PHE A 96 -1.05 -7.23 2.01
N PRO A 97 -0.07 -7.79 2.71
CA PRO A 97 0.93 -8.64 2.09
C PRO A 97 0.31 -9.95 1.58
N SER A 98 0.68 -10.35 0.37
CA SER A 98 0.32 -11.65 -0.18
C SER A 98 1.15 -12.76 0.47
N ARG A 99 0.77 -14.03 0.27
CA ARG A 99 1.58 -15.17 0.73
C ARG A 99 3.03 -15.07 0.24
N ALA A 100 3.25 -14.64 -1.00
CA ALA A 100 4.57 -14.48 -1.59
C ALA A 100 5.34 -13.26 -1.04
N GLY A 101 4.63 -12.26 -0.54
CA GLY A 101 5.21 -11.05 0.05
C GLY A 101 5.63 -11.21 1.51
N ARG A 102 4.99 -12.07 2.30
CA ARG A 102 5.36 -12.28 3.71
C ARG A 102 6.83 -12.63 3.90
N THR A 103 7.42 -13.33 2.93
CA THR A 103 8.85 -13.63 2.93
C THR A 103 9.66 -12.39 2.53
N GLY A 104 10.32 -11.76 3.51
CA GLY A 104 11.25 -10.65 3.26
C GLY A 104 10.62 -9.25 3.29
N ILE A 105 9.44 -9.09 3.90
CA ILE A 105 9.00 -7.77 4.38
C ILE A 105 9.94 -7.34 5.49
N GLN A 106 10.41 -6.10 5.40
CA GLN A 106 11.12 -5.49 6.52
C GLN A 106 10.06 -4.97 7.49
N ASP A 107 10.10 -5.43 8.74
CA ASP A 107 9.39 -4.80 9.84
C ASP A 107 10.03 -3.43 10.09
N THR A 108 9.70 -2.46 9.25
CA THR A 108 9.93 -1.05 9.58
C THR A 108 9.01 -0.78 10.76
N ALA A 109 9.61 -0.63 11.95
CA ALA A 109 8.94 -0.43 13.23
C ALA A 109 7.64 0.40 13.10
N LYS A 110 6.57 -0.12 13.72
CA LYS A 110 5.24 0.49 13.90
C LYS A 110 5.18 1.99 13.55
N ALA A 111 4.86 2.31 12.30
CA ALA A 111 4.19 3.55 11.99
C ALA A 111 2.68 3.26 12.08
N ASP A 112 2.11 3.54 13.26
CA ASP A 112 0.66 3.68 13.53
C ASP A 112 -0.30 2.60 13.04
N SER A 113 0.14 1.33 13.03
CA SER A 113 -0.78 0.22 13.20
C SER A 113 -1.16 0.12 14.67
N LYS A 114 -2.08 0.98 15.16
CA LYS A 114 -2.89 0.63 16.33
C LYS A 114 -3.82 -0.50 15.90
N SER A 115 -3.30 -1.70 16.06
CA SER A 115 -4.03 -2.95 16.18
C SER A 115 -5.19 -2.78 17.17
N SER A 116 -6.43 -2.97 16.72
CA SER A 116 -7.49 -3.40 17.62
C SER A 116 -7.43 -4.93 17.73
N PRO A 117 -7.39 -5.49 18.95
CA PRO A 117 -7.30 -6.92 19.16
C PRO A 117 -8.58 -7.62 18.71
N SER A 118 -8.41 -8.74 18.02
CA SER A 118 -9.45 -9.74 17.85
C SER A 118 -9.68 -10.40 19.21
N GLU A 119 -10.77 -10.07 19.89
CA GLU A 119 -11.27 -10.89 20.98
C GLU A 119 -12.52 -11.62 20.49
N SER A 120 -12.31 -12.91 20.27
CA SER A 120 -13.36 -13.90 20.10
C SER A 120 -14.18 -13.97 21.38
N VAL A 121 -15.47 -13.66 21.35
CA VAL A 121 -16.41 -14.09 22.38
C VAL A 121 -17.54 -14.87 21.74
N SER A 122 -17.67 -16.09 22.25
CA SER A 122 -18.66 -17.11 21.91
C SER A 122 -19.96 -16.87 22.66
N LYS A 123 -21.08 -17.35 22.07
CA LYS A 123 -22.40 -17.64 22.69
C LYS A 123 -23.14 -16.41 23.27
N THR A 124 -24.44 -16.26 23.05
CA THR A 124 -25.52 -17.20 23.40
C THR A 124 -26.69 -17.05 22.46
#